data_AF-A0A0K2UXT0-F1
#
_entry.id   AF-A0A0K2UXT0-F1
#
_cell.length_a   1.000
_cell.length_b   1.000
_cell.length_c   1.000
_cell.angle_alpha   90.00
_cell.angle_beta   90.00
_cell.angle_gamma   90.00
#
_symmetry.space_group_name_H-M   'P 1'
#
loop_
_entity.id
_entity.type
_entity.pdbx_description
1 polymer ?
#
loop_
_entity_poly.entity_id
_entity_poly.type
_entity_poly.pdbx_seq_one_letter_code
_entity_poly.pdbx_strand_id
1 'polypeptide(L)'
;RRGGIIQRIVDSTPHSRMWYRIGAVRNMTGGRKTQPSLRMNEKLKEVYDAINENPEAPNISYPDEDEDTAIVEFHASSASVMENIGTYNVTVVRHGKLDSTIKVRIETIDGSANEGEDYVGVNEILTFEPYETQKEIGITIVDDNQWEPDEEFFVKLALLYRSDADGVKLGKSSIMEITILNDDEPGIITFEKRGILVKESCLEAEISVIRRNGADGRVTAKWKTIDKTAINGKDFKGGEGELEFNHGETHRTIAIPIVNDMDFEKDENFEVELFEATGGAKIGKINRTAVTITNDDDFTSMMSKMMTMTSYNVDGMRVHNETWAQQFKDAMNVNGGDIEGATLIDYIMHFMTFGFKIIFAFVPPPGVGGGWPCFFISLGMIGILTAIVGDLASIFGCLVGLKPSITAITFVALGTSLPDTFASKAAAVGEKHADNAIGNITGSNSVNVFLGLGLPWLMAAIYHKTQDGQFNVPAGDLSVSVTLYTICAVLAVLLLLVRRFLGIFGNAELGGPNLGKYISATFLLILW
;
A
#
# COMPACT_ATOMS: atom_id res chain seq x y z
N ARG A 1 2.70 9.67 5.69
CA ARG A 1 2.56 8.24 5.29
C ARG A 1 3.45 7.28 6.11
N ARG A 2 4.76 7.50 6.31
CA ARG A 2 5.66 6.54 7.02
C ARG A 2 5.20 6.09 8.43
N GLY A 3 4.69 6.99 9.29
CA GLY A 3 4.33 6.64 10.68
C GLY A 3 3.24 5.56 10.83
N GLY A 4 2.22 5.57 9.97
CA GLY A 4 1.12 4.58 10.04
C GLY A 4 1.51 3.16 9.62
N ILE A 5 2.63 3.00 8.90
CA ILE A 5 3.18 1.69 8.53
C ILE A 5 3.90 1.09 9.74
N ILE A 6 4.68 1.90 10.46
CA ILE A 6 5.38 1.47 11.69
C ILE A 6 4.37 1.04 12.76
N GLN A 7 3.28 1.80 12.94
CA GLN A 7 2.19 1.44 13.86
C GLN A 7 1.63 0.04 13.55
N ARG A 8 1.24 -0.22 12.29
CA ARG A 8 0.71 -1.52 11.85
C ARG A 8 1.70 -2.67 11.97
N ILE A 9 3.00 -2.42 11.83
CA ILE A 9 4.04 -3.44 12.04
C ILE A 9 4.16 -3.79 13.53
N VAL A 10 4.21 -2.79 14.42
CA VAL A 10 4.27 -2.98 15.88
C VAL A 10 3.02 -3.67 16.44
N ASP A 11 1.85 -3.37 15.88
CA ASP A 11 0.56 -3.97 16.27
C ASP A 11 0.34 -5.37 15.64
N SER A 12 1.19 -5.82 14.71
CA SER A 12 1.11 -7.18 14.11
C SER A 12 2.23 -8.14 14.54
N THR A 13 3.28 -7.65 15.21
CA THR A 13 4.30 -8.50 15.85
C THR A 13 3.80 -9.12 17.17
N PRO A 14 4.12 -10.40 17.46
CA PRO A 14 3.90 -10.99 18.78
C PRO A 14 4.93 -10.44 19.80
N HIS A 15 4.46 -10.04 20.98
CA HIS A 15 5.31 -9.44 22.03
C HIS A 15 5.61 -10.44 23.15
N SER A 16 6.72 -10.25 23.85
CA SER A 16 7.08 -11.11 24.99
C SER A 16 6.23 -10.84 26.25
N ARG A 17 6.09 -11.84 27.13
CA ARG A 17 5.45 -11.67 28.47
C ARG A 17 6.07 -10.53 29.28
N MET A 18 7.40 -10.41 29.19
CA MET A 18 8.16 -9.34 29.85
C MET A 18 7.80 -7.97 29.29
N TRP A 19 7.60 -7.84 27.98
CA TRP A 19 7.16 -6.61 27.32
C TRP A 19 5.82 -6.12 27.89
N TYR A 20 4.81 -6.99 28.02
CA TYR A 20 3.52 -6.62 28.60
C TYR A 20 3.62 -6.20 30.08
N ARG A 21 4.48 -6.87 30.86
CA ARG A 21 4.71 -6.53 32.28
C ARG A 21 5.42 -5.18 32.44
N ILE A 22 6.47 -4.94 31.65
CA ILE A 22 7.18 -3.66 31.62
C ILE A 22 6.27 -2.53 31.12
N GLY A 23 5.51 -2.75 30.05
CA GLY A 23 4.53 -1.78 29.53
C GLY A 23 3.47 -1.42 30.55
N ALA A 24 2.92 -2.39 31.28
CA ALA A 24 1.97 -2.14 32.37
C ALA A 24 2.57 -1.29 33.51
N VAL A 25 3.78 -1.63 33.98
CA VAL A 25 4.47 -0.86 35.03
C VAL A 25 4.83 0.56 34.57
N ARG A 26 5.29 0.72 33.32
CA ARG A 26 5.60 2.05 32.75
C ARG A 26 4.33 2.90 32.60
N ASN A 27 3.22 2.33 32.15
CA ASN A 27 1.93 3.02 32.07
C ASN A 27 1.41 3.45 33.46
N MET A 28 1.47 2.56 34.47
CA MET A 28 1.06 2.91 35.84
C MET A 28 1.93 3.99 36.49
N THR A 29 3.21 4.09 36.11
CA THR A 29 4.14 5.07 36.68
C THR A 29 4.25 6.36 35.86
N GLY A 30 3.59 6.49 34.70
CA GLY A 30 3.84 7.59 33.75
C GLY A 30 5.30 7.60 33.27
N GLY A 31 5.90 6.41 33.14
CA GLY A 31 7.18 6.17 32.47
C GLY A 31 6.99 6.05 30.95
N ARG A 32 8.09 5.84 30.23
CA ARG A 32 8.10 5.79 28.77
C ARG A 32 7.22 4.68 28.20
N LYS A 33 6.21 5.04 27.40
CA LYS A 33 5.33 4.08 26.71
C LYS A 33 6.11 3.20 25.72
N THR A 34 5.69 1.94 25.59
CA THR A 34 6.27 0.97 24.65
C THR A 34 5.78 1.13 23.22
N GLN A 35 4.68 1.86 23.00
CA GLN A 35 4.14 2.21 21.68
C GLN A 35 4.01 3.75 21.56
N PRO A 36 4.40 4.35 20.42
CA PRO A 36 4.08 5.74 20.11
C PRO A 36 2.62 5.88 19.67
N SER A 37 1.98 7.02 19.94
CA SER A 37 0.60 7.29 19.52
C SER A 37 0.52 8.37 18.44
N LEU A 38 0.19 8.00 17.21
CA LEU A 38 -0.03 8.94 16.10
C LEU A 38 -1.52 9.07 15.77
N ARG A 39 -2.09 10.28 15.91
CA ARG A 39 -3.46 10.59 15.46
C ARG A 39 -3.47 10.91 13.96
N MET A 40 -4.36 10.26 13.22
CA MET A 40 -4.59 10.48 11.79
C MET A 40 -5.57 11.66 11.58
N ASN A 41 -5.36 12.48 10.56
CA ASN A 41 -6.02 13.78 10.39
C ASN A 41 -7.24 13.68 9.43
N GLU A 42 -8.44 14.05 9.89
CA GLU A 42 -9.72 13.76 9.22
C GLU A 42 -9.94 14.55 7.91
N LYS A 43 -9.33 15.73 7.77
CA LYS A 43 -9.49 16.65 6.61
C LYS A 43 -9.02 16.11 5.26
N LEU A 44 -8.34 14.96 5.21
CA LEU A 44 -7.83 14.36 3.98
C LEU A 44 -8.88 13.56 3.19
N LYS A 45 -10.08 13.38 3.72
CA LYS A 45 -11.15 12.61 3.08
C LYS A 45 -12.08 13.48 2.23
N GLU A 46 -12.35 14.71 2.67
CA GLU A 46 -13.31 15.65 2.04
C GLU A 46 -12.83 16.23 0.69
N VAL A 47 -11.52 16.25 0.44
CA VAL A 47 -10.93 16.87 -0.77
C VAL A 47 -11.06 15.99 -2.02
N TYR A 48 -11.35 14.70 -1.85
CA TYR A 48 -11.38 13.74 -2.96
C TYR A 48 -12.68 13.82 -3.79
N ASP A 49 -13.79 14.21 -3.18
CA ASP A 49 -15.13 14.06 -3.76
C ASP A 49 -15.54 15.26 -4.66
N ALA A 50 -14.73 16.33 -4.73
CA ALA A 50 -15.12 17.61 -5.33
C ALA A 50 -14.65 17.86 -6.79
N ILE A 51 -14.05 16.86 -7.45
CA ILE A 51 -13.30 17.06 -8.72
C ILE A 51 -14.05 16.57 -9.99
N ASN A 52 -15.17 15.86 -9.84
CA ASN A 52 -15.69 14.95 -10.88
C ASN A 52 -16.88 15.41 -11.76
N GLU A 53 -17.27 16.69 -11.81
CA GLU A 53 -18.49 17.12 -12.55
C GLU A 53 -18.34 18.41 -13.42
N ASN A 54 -18.17 18.28 -14.75
CA ASN A 54 -18.85 19.08 -15.83
C ASN A 54 -18.31 18.90 -17.28
N PRO A 55 -19.18 18.78 -18.31
CA PRO A 55 -18.83 18.91 -19.75
C PRO A 55 -19.77 19.85 -20.60
N GLU A 56 -19.37 20.21 -21.85
CA GLU A 56 -20.15 20.52 -23.10
C GLU A 56 -19.71 21.74 -23.97
N ALA A 57 -19.76 21.62 -25.33
CA ALA A 57 -19.75 22.70 -26.36
C ALA A 57 -20.10 22.21 -27.82
N PRO A 58 -20.76 23.01 -28.72
CA PRO A 58 -21.13 22.61 -30.13
C PRO A 58 -20.65 23.55 -31.30
N ASN A 59 -21.02 23.26 -32.59
CA ASN A 59 -20.41 23.78 -33.87
C ASN A 59 -21.43 24.08 -35.05
N ILE A 60 -21.10 24.84 -36.15
CA ILE A 60 -22.02 25.30 -37.28
C ILE A 60 -21.32 25.53 -38.69
N SER A 61 -22.03 25.52 -39.86
CA SER A 61 -21.55 25.68 -41.30
C SER A 61 -22.48 26.49 -42.31
N TYR A 62 -22.10 26.75 -43.62
CA TYR A 62 -22.87 27.46 -44.72
C TYR A 62 -22.43 27.19 -46.25
N PRO A 63 -23.16 27.62 -47.36
CA PRO A 63 -23.17 27.03 -48.76
C PRO A 63 -22.93 27.92 -50.07
N ASP A 64 -23.49 27.53 -51.27
CA ASP A 64 -23.06 27.64 -52.74
C ASP A 64 -23.63 28.77 -53.72
N GLU A 65 -23.31 28.76 -55.07
CA GLU A 65 -24.22 29.05 -56.27
C GLU A 65 -23.62 29.23 -57.74
N ASP A 66 -24.50 29.12 -58.77
CA ASP A 66 -24.62 29.85 -60.10
C ASP A 66 -24.59 29.06 -61.46
N GLU A 67 -25.28 29.58 -62.50
CA GLU A 67 -26.05 28.73 -63.46
C GLU A 67 -25.58 28.61 -64.94
N ASP A 68 -25.39 29.68 -65.73
CA ASP A 68 -25.51 29.60 -67.22
C ASP A 68 -24.34 28.93 -68.01
N THR A 69 -24.41 27.61 -68.19
CA THR A 69 -24.01 26.79 -69.38
C THR A 69 -24.28 25.31 -69.08
N ALA A 70 -24.19 24.34 -70.01
CA ALA A 70 -24.18 22.93 -69.61
C ALA A 70 -22.81 22.60 -68.98
N ILE A 71 -22.64 23.01 -67.72
CA ILE A 71 -21.42 22.85 -66.93
C ILE A 71 -21.49 21.49 -66.25
N VAL A 72 -20.57 20.61 -66.61
CA VAL A 72 -20.33 19.37 -65.86
C VAL A 72 -19.09 19.56 -65.00
N GLU A 73 -19.26 19.42 -63.70
CA GLU A 73 -18.16 19.45 -62.74
C GLU A 73 -18.44 18.52 -61.56
N PHE A 74 -17.42 18.22 -60.78
CA PHE A 74 -17.62 17.56 -59.51
C PHE A 74 -18.30 18.51 -58.53
N HIS A 75 -19.20 17.97 -57.69
CA HIS A 75 -19.90 18.72 -56.64
C HIS A 75 -18.91 19.43 -55.68
N ALA A 76 -17.71 18.89 -55.52
CA ALA A 76 -16.61 19.51 -54.78
C ALA A 76 -15.31 19.41 -55.60
N SER A 77 -14.42 20.39 -55.46
CA SER A 77 -13.07 20.33 -56.05
C SER A 77 -12.13 19.39 -55.28
N SER A 78 -12.43 19.13 -54.01
CA SER A 78 -11.74 18.16 -53.18
C SER A 78 -12.70 17.51 -52.19
N ALA A 79 -12.39 16.29 -51.75
CA ALA A 79 -13.01 15.65 -50.60
C ALA A 79 -11.97 14.88 -49.79
N SER A 80 -12.18 14.84 -48.48
CA SER A 80 -11.40 13.97 -47.59
C SER A 80 -12.30 12.86 -47.09
N VAL A 81 -11.87 11.62 -47.24
CA VAL A 81 -12.61 10.40 -46.87
C VAL A 81 -11.80 9.59 -45.88
N MET A 82 -12.45 8.95 -44.92
CA MET A 82 -11.79 7.95 -44.07
C MET A 82 -11.50 6.71 -44.92
N GLU A 83 -10.38 6.04 -44.68
CA GLU A 83 -10.01 4.79 -45.34
C GLU A 83 -11.12 3.73 -45.19
N ASN A 84 -11.61 3.56 -43.95
CA ASN A 84 -12.70 2.65 -43.58
C ASN A 84 -14.10 2.93 -44.21
N ILE A 85 -14.24 3.93 -45.09
CA ILE A 85 -15.51 4.25 -45.75
C ILE A 85 -15.98 3.16 -46.72
N GLY A 86 -15.04 2.38 -47.26
CA GLY A 86 -15.24 1.26 -48.20
C GLY A 86 -15.73 1.66 -49.61
N THR A 87 -16.71 2.56 -49.75
CA THR A 87 -17.09 3.11 -51.06
C THR A 87 -17.58 4.55 -50.94
N TYR A 88 -16.88 5.44 -51.64
CA TYR A 88 -17.21 6.86 -51.71
C TYR A 88 -17.95 7.18 -53.02
N ASN A 89 -19.16 7.73 -52.90
CA ASN A 89 -19.94 8.17 -54.06
C ASN A 89 -19.49 9.57 -54.51
N VAL A 90 -18.75 9.63 -55.61
CA VAL A 90 -18.38 10.89 -56.27
C VAL A 90 -19.59 11.43 -57.04
N THR A 91 -20.14 12.55 -56.60
CA THR A 91 -21.24 13.23 -57.28
C THR A 91 -20.72 14.17 -58.37
N VAL A 92 -20.99 13.83 -59.62
CA VAL A 92 -20.81 14.70 -60.78
C VAL A 92 -22.10 15.48 -61.00
N VAL A 93 -22.05 16.80 -60.86
CA VAL A 93 -23.18 17.69 -61.10
C VAL A 93 -23.15 18.25 -62.51
N ARG A 94 -24.34 18.41 -63.07
CA ARG A 94 -24.61 19.12 -64.30
C ARG A 94 -25.56 20.27 -63.96
N HIS A 95 -25.07 21.50 -64.06
CA HIS A 95 -25.90 22.69 -63.91
C HIS A 95 -26.04 23.46 -65.23
N GLY A 96 -26.82 24.53 -65.19
CA GLY A 96 -27.30 25.30 -66.34
C GLY A 96 -28.10 24.49 -67.35
N LYS A 97 -27.52 24.20 -68.51
CA LYS A 97 -28.30 23.70 -69.66
C LYS A 97 -28.51 22.17 -69.61
N LEU A 98 -29.76 21.77 -69.36
CA LEU A 98 -30.18 20.38 -69.08
C LEU A 98 -30.91 19.65 -70.23
N ASP A 99 -31.26 20.32 -71.33
CA ASP A 99 -32.15 19.82 -72.39
C ASP A 99 -31.54 18.78 -73.36
N SER A 100 -30.23 18.54 -73.30
CA SER A 100 -29.48 17.64 -74.19
C SER A 100 -28.94 16.39 -73.48
N THR A 101 -28.84 15.25 -74.18
CA THR A 101 -28.05 14.10 -73.70
C THR A 101 -26.55 14.44 -73.84
N ILE A 102 -25.75 14.25 -72.78
CA ILE A 102 -24.31 14.52 -72.79
C ILE A 102 -23.51 13.30 -72.29
N LYS A 103 -22.28 13.14 -72.77
CA LYS A 103 -21.39 12.03 -72.38
C LYS A 103 -20.03 12.53 -71.98
N VAL A 104 -19.62 12.21 -70.76
CA VAL A 104 -18.31 12.53 -70.18
C VAL A 104 -17.63 11.22 -69.79
N ARG A 105 -16.32 11.12 -70.02
CA ARG A 105 -15.50 10.07 -69.42
C ARG A 105 -15.09 10.54 -68.04
N ILE A 106 -15.11 9.61 -67.09
CA ILE A 106 -14.44 9.75 -65.81
C ILE A 106 -13.26 8.77 -65.78
N GLU A 107 -12.09 9.26 -65.36
CA GLU A 107 -10.88 8.46 -65.21
C GLU A 107 -10.18 8.83 -63.90
N THR A 108 -9.80 7.82 -63.10
CA THR A 108 -8.89 7.99 -61.97
C THR A 108 -7.45 8.15 -62.44
N ILE A 109 -6.66 8.88 -61.67
CA ILE A 109 -5.24 9.17 -61.91
C ILE A 109 -4.55 9.10 -60.56
N ASP A 110 -3.54 8.24 -60.45
CA ASP A 110 -2.73 8.07 -59.23
C ASP A 110 -2.06 9.40 -58.83
N GLY A 111 -1.96 9.63 -57.52
CA GLY A 111 -1.29 10.79 -56.93
C GLY A 111 -0.10 10.33 -56.08
N SER A 112 -0.26 10.33 -54.76
CA SER A 112 0.52 9.47 -53.89
C SER A 112 -0.12 8.08 -53.79
N ALA A 113 -1.46 8.04 -53.70
CA ALA A 113 -2.25 6.83 -53.66
C ALA A 113 -2.29 6.16 -55.05
N ASN A 114 -2.22 4.83 -55.05
CA ASN A 114 -2.01 3.95 -56.19
C ASN A 114 -3.21 3.02 -56.42
N GLU A 115 -3.58 2.86 -57.69
CA GLU A 115 -4.60 1.88 -58.09
C GLU A 115 -4.24 0.44 -57.64
N GLY A 116 -5.11 -0.15 -56.82
CA GLY A 116 -5.04 -1.54 -56.38
C GLY A 116 -4.40 -1.74 -55.01
N GLU A 117 -3.72 -0.73 -54.45
CA GLU A 117 -3.26 -0.70 -53.07
C GLU A 117 -4.28 0.09 -52.22
N ASP A 118 -4.53 1.36 -52.55
CA ASP A 118 -5.33 2.27 -51.69
C ASP A 118 -6.76 2.49 -52.21
N TYR A 119 -6.98 2.32 -53.52
CA TYR A 119 -8.28 2.48 -54.15
C TYR A 119 -8.43 1.61 -55.41
N VAL A 120 -9.67 1.30 -55.79
CA VAL A 120 -9.96 0.58 -57.03
C VAL A 120 -10.18 1.58 -58.18
N GLY A 121 -9.36 1.48 -59.22
CA GLY A 121 -9.38 2.39 -60.37
C GLY A 121 -10.68 2.34 -61.17
N VAL A 122 -11.07 3.49 -61.70
CA VAL A 122 -12.34 3.68 -62.43
C VAL A 122 -12.10 4.39 -63.75
N ASN A 123 -12.55 3.78 -64.86
CA ASN A 123 -12.49 4.36 -66.20
C ASN A 123 -13.78 4.07 -66.98
N GLU A 124 -14.77 4.95 -66.81
CA GLU A 124 -16.13 4.74 -67.31
C GLU A 124 -16.67 5.95 -68.10
N ILE A 125 -17.79 5.73 -68.83
CA ILE A 125 -18.48 6.79 -69.58
C ILE A 125 -19.83 7.08 -68.91
N LEU A 126 -19.89 8.20 -68.21
CA LEU A 126 -21.12 8.75 -67.65
C LEU A 126 -21.94 9.39 -68.78
N THR A 127 -23.13 8.86 -69.02
CA THR A 127 -24.13 9.46 -69.91
C THR A 127 -25.20 10.13 -69.06
N PHE A 128 -25.40 11.43 -69.21
CA PHE A 128 -26.53 12.16 -68.65
C PHE A 128 -27.61 12.30 -69.72
N GLU A 129 -28.81 11.85 -69.44
CA GLU A 129 -29.99 12.07 -70.26
C GLU A 129 -30.59 13.47 -70.04
N PRO A 130 -31.52 13.94 -70.89
CA PRO A 130 -32.14 15.24 -70.72
C PRO A 130 -32.83 15.36 -69.36
N TYR A 131 -32.62 16.49 -68.69
CA TYR A 131 -33.07 16.81 -67.33
C TYR A 131 -32.43 16.02 -66.18
N GLU A 132 -31.40 15.20 -66.43
CA GLU A 132 -30.55 14.66 -65.35
C GLU A 132 -29.53 15.73 -64.88
N THR A 133 -29.63 16.15 -63.62
CA THR A 133 -28.77 17.18 -62.98
C THR A 133 -27.58 16.64 -62.21
N GLN A 134 -27.57 15.36 -61.83
CA GLN A 134 -26.47 14.74 -61.10
C GLN A 134 -26.34 13.26 -61.44
N LYS A 135 -25.12 12.73 -61.39
CA LYS A 135 -24.84 11.30 -61.31
C LYS A 135 -23.80 11.02 -60.24
N GLU A 136 -24.01 9.93 -59.52
CA GLU A 136 -23.06 9.38 -58.57
C GLU A 136 -22.31 8.22 -59.21
N ILE A 137 -21.03 8.10 -58.88
CA ILE A 137 -20.21 6.94 -59.19
C ILE A 137 -19.46 6.52 -57.93
N GLY A 138 -19.62 5.26 -57.53
CA GLY A 138 -18.94 4.71 -56.37
C GLY A 138 -17.49 4.37 -56.71
N ILE A 139 -16.54 5.00 -56.02
CA ILE A 139 -15.14 4.59 -56.01
C ILE A 139 -14.92 3.79 -54.73
N THR A 140 -14.43 2.56 -54.87
CA THR A 140 -14.09 1.72 -53.71
C THR A 140 -12.73 2.15 -53.17
N ILE A 141 -12.70 2.54 -51.91
CA ILE A 141 -11.47 2.77 -51.13
C ILE A 141 -11.10 1.43 -50.51
N VAL A 142 -9.82 1.08 -50.56
CA VAL A 142 -9.30 -0.13 -49.90
C VAL A 142 -9.00 0.24 -48.45
N ASP A 143 -9.45 -0.62 -47.54
CA ASP A 143 -9.32 -0.47 -46.08
C ASP A 143 -8.30 -1.53 -45.61
N ASP A 144 -7.13 -1.04 -45.19
CA ASP A 144 -5.97 -1.82 -44.75
C ASP A 144 -5.89 -1.74 -43.20
N ASN A 145 -4.76 -2.10 -42.58
CA ASN A 145 -4.50 -1.99 -41.14
C ASN A 145 -3.00 -1.64 -40.93
N GLN A 146 -2.39 -0.87 -41.83
CA GLN A 146 -1.10 -0.21 -41.71
C GLN A 146 -1.27 1.30 -41.66
N TRP A 147 -0.52 1.94 -40.76
CA TRP A 147 -0.41 3.38 -40.80
C TRP A 147 0.36 3.84 -42.04
N GLU A 148 -0.31 4.68 -42.82
CA GLU A 148 0.22 5.39 -43.97
C GLU A 148 -0.02 6.91 -43.77
N PRO A 149 0.72 7.80 -44.46
CA PRO A 149 0.42 9.23 -44.43
C PRO A 149 -0.97 9.51 -45.05
N ASP A 150 -1.49 10.73 -44.86
CA ASP A 150 -2.65 11.16 -45.67
C ASP A 150 -2.25 11.15 -47.15
N GLU A 151 -3.00 10.41 -47.97
CA GLU A 151 -2.65 10.10 -49.35
C GLU A 151 -3.68 10.70 -50.33
N GLU A 152 -3.24 11.13 -51.52
CA GLU A 152 -4.10 11.77 -52.51
C GLU A 152 -4.13 11.01 -53.84
N PHE A 153 -5.31 10.90 -54.45
CA PHE A 153 -5.50 10.54 -55.85
C PHE A 153 -6.47 11.50 -56.54
N PHE A 154 -6.45 11.54 -57.86
CA PHE A 154 -7.22 12.50 -58.65
C PHE A 154 -8.27 11.80 -59.52
N VAL A 155 -9.48 12.34 -59.53
CA VAL A 155 -10.55 11.91 -60.41
C VAL A 155 -10.77 13.01 -61.46
N LYS A 156 -10.72 12.67 -62.74
CA LYS A 156 -10.75 13.63 -63.84
C LYS A 156 -11.92 13.39 -64.78
N LEU A 157 -12.60 14.48 -65.15
CA LEU A 157 -13.59 14.48 -66.23
C LEU A 157 -12.91 14.82 -67.57
N ALA A 158 -13.24 14.05 -68.59
CA ALA A 158 -12.78 14.25 -69.96
C ALA A 158 -13.95 14.23 -70.96
N LEU A 159 -14.04 15.24 -71.82
CA LEU A 159 -14.99 15.26 -72.91
C LEU A 159 -14.57 14.26 -74.01
N LEU A 160 -15.48 13.39 -74.42
CA LEU A 160 -15.22 12.37 -75.45
C LEU A 160 -15.03 12.96 -76.86
N TYR A 161 -15.56 14.16 -77.10
CA TYR A 161 -15.44 14.88 -78.37
C TYR A 161 -14.91 16.29 -78.14
N ARG A 162 -13.80 16.64 -78.80
CA ARG A 162 -13.28 18.02 -78.86
C ARG A 162 -14.02 18.81 -79.94
N SER A 163 -15.19 19.33 -79.59
CA SER A 163 -15.86 20.37 -80.37
C SER A 163 -16.74 21.23 -79.48
N ASP A 164 -16.43 22.54 -79.41
CA ASP A 164 -17.22 23.56 -78.71
C ASP A 164 -18.64 23.80 -79.30
N ALA A 165 -19.12 22.89 -80.14
CA ALA A 165 -20.35 23.01 -80.93
C ALA A 165 -21.62 22.56 -80.18
N ASP A 166 -21.51 21.69 -79.16
CA ASP A 166 -22.66 21.11 -78.44
C ASP A 166 -23.05 21.87 -77.16
N GLY A 167 -22.35 22.97 -76.83
CA GLY A 167 -22.69 23.81 -75.66
C GLY A 167 -22.37 23.20 -74.29
N VAL A 168 -21.65 22.08 -74.26
CA VAL A 168 -21.16 21.41 -73.03
C VAL A 168 -19.78 21.94 -72.67
N LYS A 169 -19.57 22.26 -71.40
CA LYS A 169 -18.27 22.66 -70.85
C LYS A 169 -17.98 21.86 -69.58
N LEU A 170 -16.70 21.64 -69.32
CA LEU A 170 -16.27 21.27 -67.97
C LEU A 170 -16.24 22.54 -67.11
N GLY A 171 -16.67 22.42 -65.86
CA GLY A 171 -16.65 23.53 -64.91
C GLY A 171 -15.28 23.80 -64.31
N LYS A 172 -15.26 24.52 -63.19
CA LYS A 172 -14.03 24.80 -62.44
C LYS A 172 -13.52 23.53 -61.79
N SER A 173 -14.41 22.72 -61.22
CA SER A 173 -14.10 21.42 -60.61
C SER A 173 -14.10 20.30 -61.66
N SER A 174 -13.25 20.42 -62.68
CA SER A 174 -13.09 19.41 -63.75
C SER A 174 -12.15 18.25 -63.38
N ILE A 175 -11.36 18.46 -62.33
CA ILE A 175 -10.58 17.46 -61.60
C ILE A 175 -11.01 17.60 -60.14
N MET A 176 -11.18 16.47 -59.46
CA MET A 176 -11.43 16.37 -58.04
C MET A 176 -10.27 15.65 -57.38
N GLU A 177 -9.76 16.23 -56.30
CA GLU A 177 -8.75 15.64 -55.42
C GLU A 177 -9.47 14.84 -54.33
N ILE A 178 -9.13 13.56 -54.15
CA ILE A 178 -9.64 12.75 -53.05
C ILE A 178 -8.47 12.45 -52.13
N THR A 179 -8.51 13.03 -50.93
CA THR A 179 -7.58 12.71 -49.85
C THR A 179 -8.13 11.54 -49.05
N ILE A 180 -7.42 10.42 -49.04
CA ILE A 180 -7.67 9.32 -48.12
C ILE A 180 -7.01 9.72 -46.79
N LEU A 181 -7.84 9.90 -45.76
CA LEU A 181 -7.42 10.08 -44.39
C LEU A 181 -7.28 8.70 -43.78
N ASN A 182 -6.03 8.26 -43.58
CA ASN A 182 -5.72 7.03 -42.88
C ASN A 182 -6.24 7.13 -41.43
N ASP A 183 -7.09 6.19 -41.01
CA ASP A 183 -7.70 6.18 -39.67
C ASP A 183 -7.01 5.25 -38.66
N ASP A 184 -5.94 4.62 -39.10
CA ASP A 184 -5.04 3.81 -38.30
C ASP A 184 -4.19 4.66 -37.34
N GLU A 185 -4.17 4.30 -36.05
CA GLU A 185 -3.25 4.92 -35.10
C GLU A 185 -2.03 3.98 -34.87
N PRO A 186 -0.82 4.30 -35.38
CA PRO A 186 0.36 3.47 -35.16
C PRO A 186 0.86 3.53 -33.71
N GLY A 187 0.38 4.51 -32.96
CA GLY A 187 0.59 4.62 -31.53
C GLY A 187 1.95 5.15 -31.10
N ILE A 188 2.08 5.21 -29.79
CA ILE A 188 3.20 5.79 -29.07
C ILE A 188 3.87 4.69 -28.26
N ILE A 189 5.08 4.32 -28.66
CA ILE A 189 5.89 3.30 -27.98
C ILE A 189 6.62 3.98 -26.82
N THR A 190 6.41 3.49 -25.60
CA THR A 190 6.95 4.09 -24.37
C THR A 190 7.19 3.02 -23.31
N PHE A 191 8.16 3.22 -22.42
CA PHE A 191 8.24 2.37 -21.23
C PHE A 191 7.03 2.59 -20.32
N GLU A 192 6.54 1.51 -19.68
CA GLU A 192 5.43 1.57 -18.72
C GLU A 192 5.80 2.43 -17.49
N LYS A 193 7.07 2.37 -17.07
CA LYS A 193 7.61 3.02 -15.87
C LYS A 193 8.92 3.72 -16.18
N ARG A 194 9.18 4.87 -15.54
CA ARG A 194 10.45 5.64 -15.66
C ARG A 194 11.65 4.97 -14.98
N GLY A 195 11.39 4.00 -14.13
CA GLY A 195 12.40 3.13 -13.57
C GLY A 195 11.76 1.89 -12.97
N ILE A 196 12.54 0.83 -12.92
CA ILE A 196 12.17 -0.46 -12.31
C ILE A 196 13.23 -0.84 -11.28
N LEU A 197 12.79 -1.55 -10.24
CA LEU A 197 13.65 -2.08 -9.21
C LEU A 197 13.77 -3.58 -9.43
N VAL A 198 14.97 -4.07 -9.69
CA VAL A 198 15.26 -5.49 -9.91
C VAL A 198 16.26 -5.97 -8.86
N LYS A 199 16.21 -7.25 -8.55
CA LYS A 199 17.15 -7.89 -7.63
C LYS A 199 18.27 -8.55 -8.43
N GLU A 200 19.46 -8.61 -7.86
CA GLU A 200 20.58 -9.33 -8.46
C GLU A 200 20.23 -10.80 -8.79
N SER A 201 19.56 -11.50 -7.87
CA SER A 201 19.07 -12.87 -8.07
C SER A 201 17.94 -13.05 -9.10
N CYS A 202 17.41 -11.98 -9.72
CA CYS A 202 16.28 -12.14 -10.66
C CYS A 202 16.67 -12.82 -11.98
N LEU A 203 17.98 -13.00 -12.24
CA LEU A 203 18.60 -13.56 -13.45
C LEU A 203 18.36 -12.75 -14.72
N GLU A 204 17.14 -12.28 -14.96
CA GLU A 204 16.78 -11.40 -16.08
C GLU A 204 15.86 -10.27 -15.58
N ALA A 205 16.14 -9.04 -16.00
CA ALA A 205 15.31 -7.87 -15.77
C ALA A 205 14.26 -7.76 -16.88
N GLU A 206 13.00 -8.01 -16.54
CA GLU A 206 11.85 -7.83 -17.44
C GLU A 206 11.41 -6.35 -17.49
N ILE A 207 11.62 -5.71 -18.65
CA ILE A 207 11.29 -4.30 -18.87
C ILE A 207 10.08 -4.21 -19.80
N SER A 208 8.94 -3.84 -19.21
CA SER A 208 7.67 -3.63 -19.91
C SER A 208 7.68 -2.37 -20.78
N VAL A 209 7.54 -2.56 -22.09
CA VAL A 209 7.31 -1.52 -23.11
C VAL A 209 5.87 -1.64 -23.60
N ILE A 210 5.20 -0.50 -23.69
CA ILE A 210 3.78 -0.43 -24.05
C ILE A 210 3.57 0.51 -25.23
N ARG A 211 2.62 0.14 -26.08
CA ARG A 211 2.08 0.91 -27.20
C ARG A 211 0.78 1.57 -26.74
N ARG A 212 0.64 2.88 -26.93
CA ARG A 212 -0.51 3.69 -26.45
C ARG A 212 -1.06 4.59 -27.56
N ASN A 213 -2.36 4.89 -27.49
CA ASN A 213 -3.06 5.78 -28.43
C ASN A 213 -2.87 5.29 -29.87
N GLY A 214 -3.32 4.06 -30.12
CA GLY A 214 -3.10 3.33 -31.36
C GLY A 214 -2.45 1.96 -31.18
N ALA A 215 -2.87 0.99 -32.00
CA ALA A 215 -2.33 -0.37 -32.03
C ALA A 215 -2.18 -0.93 -33.46
N ASP A 216 -2.28 -0.07 -34.47
CA ASP A 216 -2.60 -0.47 -35.84
C ASP A 216 -1.33 -0.44 -36.71
N GLY A 217 -1.20 -1.36 -37.67
CA GLY A 217 0.07 -1.64 -38.33
C GLY A 217 1.11 -2.40 -37.50
N ARG A 218 2.09 -2.95 -38.23
CA ARG A 218 3.34 -3.52 -37.68
C ARG A 218 4.31 -2.38 -37.44
N VAL A 219 4.81 -2.24 -36.21
CA VAL A 219 5.74 -1.17 -35.83
C VAL A 219 6.94 -1.74 -35.09
N THR A 220 8.11 -1.18 -35.33
CA THR A 220 9.33 -1.53 -34.59
C THR A 220 9.89 -0.34 -33.83
N ALA A 221 10.62 -0.60 -32.75
CA ALA A 221 11.45 0.38 -32.07
C ALA A 221 12.77 -0.26 -31.63
N LYS A 222 13.89 0.43 -31.86
CA LYS A 222 15.19 -0.03 -31.38
C LYS A 222 15.37 0.31 -29.91
N TRP A 223 16.10 -0.57 -29.20
CA TRP A 223 16.49 -0.35 -27.82
C TRP A 223 17.97 -0.66 -27.62
N LYS A 224 18.57 0.01 -26.63
CA LYS A 224 19.94 -0.26 -26.19
C LYS A 224 20.11 0.02 -24.69
N THR A 225 21.06 -0.66 -24.08
CA THR A 225 21.50 -0.37 -22.71
C THR A 225 22.54 0.74 -22.66
N ILE A 226 22.52 1.53 -21.58
CA ILE A 226 23.46 2.61 -21.30
C ILE A 226 23.93 2.48 -19.84
N ASP A 227 25.19 2.09 -19.67
CA ASP A 227 25.89 1.97 -18.39
C ASP A 227 25.83 3.29 -17.58
N LYS A 228 25.73 3.18 -16.25
CA LYS A 228 25.77 4.34 -15.33
C LYS A 228 26.67 4.07 -14.13
N THR A 229 26.13 3.51 -13.06
CA THR A 229 26.93 2.96 -11.96
C THR A 229 27.13 1.47 -12.15
N ALA A 230 26.08 0.76 -12.60
CA ALA A 230 26.20 -0.58 -13.15
C ALA A 230 26.86 -0.53 -14.54
N ILE A 231 27.73 -1.49 -14.80
CA ILE A 231 28.63 -1.64 -15.94
C ILE A 231 28.30 -2.92 -16.71
N ASN A 232 28.22 -2.81 -18.03
CA ASN A 232 27.95 -3.94 -18.91
C ASN A 232 29.09 -4.98 -18.86
N GLY A 233 28.72 -6.25 -18.69
CA GLY A 233 29.62 -7.39 -18.58
C GLY A 233 30.11 -7.68 -17.16
N LYS A 234 29.91 -6.74 -16.21
CA LYS A 234 30.12 -6.97 -14.77
C LYS A 234 28.79 -7.25 -14.09
N ASP A 235 27.86 -6.30 -14.11
CA ASP A 235 26.66 -6.30 -13.25
C ASP A 235 25.39 -6.70 -14.02
N PHE A 236 25.40 -6.47 -15.33
CA PHE A 236 24.37 -6.92 -16.26
C PHE A 236 24.99 -7.22 -17.63
N LYS A 237 24.33 -8.06 -18.43
CA LYS A 237 24.70 -8.31 -19.83
C LYS A 237 23.89 -7.38 -20.71
N GLY A 238 24.45 -6.21 -20.96
CA GLY A 238 23.86 -5.20 -21.83
C GLY A 238 23.83 -5.64 -23.29
N GLY A 239 23.04 -4.92 -24.08
CA GLY A 239 22.82 -5.23 -25.47
C GLY A 239 22.04 -4.14 -26.20
N GLU A 240 21.83 -4.40 -27.48
CA GLU A 240 20.96 -3.65 -28.36
C GLU A 240 20.08 -4.62 -29.13
N GLY A 241 18.90 -4.16 -29.55
CA GLY A 241 17.95 -4.99 -30.27
C GLY A 241 16.80 -4.18 -30.85
N GLU A 242 15.92 -4.88 -31.55
CA GLU A 242 14.72 -4.32 -32.15
C GLU A 242 13.49 -4.98 -31.51
N LEU A 243 12.53 -4.15 -31.13
CA LEU A 243 11.28 -4.58 -30.50
C LEU A 243 10.15 -4.42 -31.51
N GLU A 244 9.61 -5.54 -31.97
CA GLU A 244 8.53 -5.59 -32.94
C GLU A 244 7.17 -5.77 -32.24
N PHE A 245 6.21 -4.93 -32.62
CA PHE A 245 4.79 -5.06 -32.28
C PHE A 245 4.02 -5.40 -33.55
N ASN A 246 3.27 -6.50 -33.55
CA ASN A 246 2.29 -6.78 -34.60
C ASN A 246 1.05 -5.88 -34.43
N HIS A 247 0.20 -5.81 -35.45
CA HIS A 247 -1.13 -5.20 -35.35
C HIS A 247 -1.90 -5.77 -34.14
N GLY A 248 -2.53 -4.88 -33.35
CA GLY A 248 -3.24 -5.20 -32.11
C GLY A 248 -2.36 -5.46 -30.88
N GLU A 249 -1.02 -5.57 -31.02
CA GLU A 249 -0.14 -5.77 -29.87
C GLU A 249 0.12 -4.46 -29.11
N THR A 250 -0.26 -4.45 -27.83
CA THR A 250 -0.16 -3.27 -26.95
C THR A 250 0.98 -3.31 -25.94
N HIS A 251 1.64 -4.47 -25.76
CA HIS A 251 2.70 -4.68 -24.78
C HIS A 251 3.75 -5.69 -25.27
N ARG A 252 5.01 -5.41 -24.97
CA ARG A 252 6.16 -6.30 -25.18
C ARG A 252 7.16 -6.12 -24.05
N THR A 253 7.96 -7.15 -23.79
CA THR A 253 8.95 -7.15 -22.71
C THR A 253 10.36 -7.28 -23.29
N ILE A 254 11.28 -6.42 -22.86
CA ILE A 254 12.72 -6.59 -23.09
C ILE A 254 13.28 -7.33 -21.88
N ALA A 255 13.94 -8.48 -22.10
CA ALA A 255 14.63 -9.23 -21.05
C ALA A 255 16.14 -8.95 -21.12
N ILE A 256 16.72 -8.50 -20.00
CA ILE A 256 18.16 -8.18 -19.91
C ILE A 256 18.77 -9.04 -18.80
N PRO A 257 19.72 -9.94 -19.09
CA PRO A 257 20.32 -10.77 -18.06
C PRO A 257 21.09 -9.95 -17.03
N ILE A 258 20.78 -10.15 -15.76
CA ILE A 258 21.50 -9.57 -14.62
C ILE A 258 22.58 -10.58 -14.20
N VAL A 259 23.76 -10.08 -13.89
CA VAL A 259 24.83 -10.91 -13.30
C VAL A 259 24.64 -10.88 -11.80
N ASN A 260 24.71 -12.04 -11.17
CA ASN A 260 24.63 -12.20 -9.72
C ASN A 260 25.98 -12.71 -9.24
N ASP A 261 26.68 -11.92 -8.42
CA ASP A 261 27.93 -12.32 -7.79
C ASP A 261 27.77 -12.49 -6.27
N MET A 262 28.80 -12.20 -5.48
CA MET A 262 28.85 -12.39 -4.02
C MET A 262 29.59 -11.23 -3.32
N ASP A 263 29.90 -10.16 -4.05
CA ASP A 263 30.57 -8.98 -3.53
C ASP A 263 29.54 -7.93 -3.08
N PHE A 264 29.77 -7.32 -1.92
CA PHE A 264 28.82 -6.36 -1.36
C PHE A 264 28.88 -5.01 -2.08
N GLU A 265 28.00 -4.84 -3.05
CA GLU A 265 27.84 -3.60 -3.81
C GLU A 265 26.63 -2.77 -3.33
N LYS A 266 26.58 -1.50 -3.76
CA LYS A 266 25.49 -0.58 -3.41
C LYS A 266 24.32 -0.77 -4.39
N ASP A 267 23.20 -0.08 -4.15
CA ASP A 267 22.17 0.06 -5.18
C ASP A 267 22.79 0.73 -6.42
N GLU A 268 22.84 -0.02 -7.52
CA GLU A 268 23.41 0.43 -8.78
C GLU A 268 22.34 0.53 -9.87
N ASN A 269 22.60 1.29 -10.93
CA ASN A 269 21.68 1.42 -12.03
C ASN A 269 22.35 1.45 -13.40
N PHE A 270 21.55 1.08 -14.40
CA PHE A 270 21.78 1.34 -15.81
C PHE A 270 20.50 1.93 -16.43
N GLU A 271 20.61 2.57 -17.58
CA GLU A 271 19.46 3.05 -18.36
C GLU A 271 19.22 2.13 -19.56
N VAL A 272 17.95 1.96 -19.95
CA VAL A 272 17.57 1.42 -21.26
C VAL A 272 16.87 2.52 -22.03
N GLU A 273 17.33 2.77 -23.26
CA GLU A 273 16.82 3.81 -24.15
C GLU A 273 16.10 3.18 -25.35
N LEU A 274 14.88 3.66 -25.63
CA LEU A 274 14.15 3.44 -26.87
C LEU A 274 14.46 4.59 -27.84
N PHE A 275 14.79 4.24 -29.09
CA PHE A 275 15.10 5.18 -30.17
C PHE A 275 14.69 4.57 -31.52
N GLU A 276 14.61 5.39 -32.57
CA GLU A 276 14.27 4.95 -33.94
C GLU A 276 13.04 4.02 -34.01
N ALA A 277 11.85 4.61 -33.93
CA ALA A 277 10.60 3.91 -34.24
C ALA A 277 10.34 3.91 -35.76
N THR A 278 9.70 2.85 -36.26
CA THR A 278 9.29 2.67 -37.67
C THR A 278 7.77 2.42 -37.75
N GLY A 279 7.20 2.45 -38.97
CA GLY A 279 5.76 2.24 -39.19
C GLY A 279 4.89 3.33 -38.55
N GLY A 280 5.25 4.61 -38.69
CA GLY A 280 4.50 5.75 -38.15
C GLY A 280 4.56 5.97 -36.64
N ALA A 281 4.92 4.94 -35.87
CA ALA A 281 4.93 5.00 -34.42
C ALA A 281 5.88 6.08 -33.88
N LYS A 282 5.48 6.74 -32.80
CA LYS A 282 6.26 7.80 -32.16
C LYS A 282 6.83 7.32 -30.83
N ILE A 283 8.08 7.67 -30.53
CA ILE A 283 8.67 7.39 -29.21
C ILE A 283 8.06 8.36 -28.18
N GLY A 284 7.52 7.80 -27.10
CA GLY A 284 6.81 8.54 -26.07
C GLY A 284 7.69 9.33 -25.09
N LYS A 285 7.04 10.08 -24.19
CA LYS A 285 7.70 10.91 -23.15
C LYS A 285 8.53 10.12 -22.13
N ILE A 286 8.43 8.78 -22.12
CA ILE A 286 9.29 7.90 -21.33
C ILE A 286 10.04 6.99 -22.32
N ASN A 287 11.00 7.61 -23.02
CA ASN A 287 11.91 6.96 -23.94
C ASN A 287 13.14 6.35 -23.24
N ARG A 288 13.30 6.60 -21.94
CA ARG A 288 14.33 5.99 -21.10
C ARG A 288 13.72 5.47 -19.81
N THR A 289 14.20 4.32 -19.36
CA THR A 289 13.87 3.76 -18.05
C THR A 289 15.16 3.40 -17.31
N ALA A 290 15.24 3.77 -16.02
CA ALA A 290 16.36 3.42 -15.16
C ALA A 290 16.08 2.06 -14.50
N VAL A 291 16.88 1.05 -14.81
CA VAL A 291 16.87 -0.23 -14.12
C VAL A 291 17.81 -0.10 -12.93
N THR A 292 17.27 -0.13 -11.72
CA THR A 292 18.05 -0.12 -10.50
C THR A 292 18.17 -1.56 -9.99
N ILE A 293 19.38 -2.09 -10.05
CA ILE A 293 19.77 -3.35 -9.44
C ILE A 293 19.96 -3.05 -7.95
N THR A 294 19.03 -3.55 -7.13
CA THR A 294 19.26 -3.63 -5.69
C THR A 294 19.97 -4.93 -5.41
N ASN A 295 21.13 -4.82 -4.76
CA ASN A 295 21.83 -5.97 -4.23
C ASN A 295 20.86 -6.80 -3.36
N ASP A 296 20.76 -8.09 -3.66
CA ASP A 296 19.95 -9.04 -2.89
C ASP A 296 20.74 -10.22 -2.33
N ASP A 297 22.08 -10.14 -2.42
CA ASP A 297 22.96 -10.61 -1.36
C ASP A 297 22.37 -10.08 -0.05
N ASP A 298 22.07 -11.01 0.86
CA ASP A 298 20.79 -10.96 1.56
C ASP A 298 20.76 -9.92 2.69
N PHE A 299 21.47 -8.79 2.64
CA PHE A 299 21.39 -7.76 3.67
C PHE A 299 19.95 -7.32 3.95
N THR A 300 18.94 -7.43 3.06
CA THR A 300 17.55 -7.10 3.46
C THR A 300 16.74 -8.29 4.01
N SER A 301 16.91 -9.56 3.57
CA SER A 301 16.24 -10.71 4.22
C SER A 301 17.10 -11.41 5.28
N MET A 302 18.40 -11.13 5.36
CA MET A 302 19.33 -11.36 6.46
C MET A 302 19.49 -10.13 7.38
N MET A 303 19.14 -8.88 7.03
CA MET A 303 18.79 -7.83 8.02
C MET A 303 17.30 -7.80 8.33
N SER A 304 16.43 -8.59 7.70
CA SER A 304 15.09 -8.86 8.24
C SER A 304 14.93 -10.25 8.86
N LYS A 305 15.81 -11.22 8.59
CA LYS A 305 16.06 -12.38 9.46
C LYS A 305 17.03 -12.01 10.59
N MET A 306 18.04 -11.13 10.40
CA MET A 306 18.69 -10.48 11.54
C MET A 306 17.73 -9.49 12.17
N MET A 307 17.04 -8.53 11.54
CA MET A 307 16.07 -7.75 12.34
C MET A 307 14.97 -8.63 12.93
N THR A 308 14.57 -9.78 12.39
CA THR A 308 13.60 -10.66 13.09
C THR A 308 14.27 -11.48 14.20
N MET A 309 15.46 -12.07 14.03
CA MET A 309 16.20 -12.80 15.09
C MET A 309 16.82 -11.86 16.12
N THR A 310 17.39 -10.76 15.66
CA THR A 310 17.82 -9.60 16.45
C THR A 310 16.65 -8.87 17.05
N SER A 311 15.39 -8.88 16.55
CA SER A 311 14.20 -8.31 17.25
C SER A 311 13.49 -9.27 18.19
N TYR A 312 13.48 -10.55 17.85
CA TYR A 312 13.29 -11.64 18.79
C TYR A 312 14.30 -11.51 19.95
N ASN A 313 15.51 -10.98 19.66
CA ASN A 313 16.48 -10.52 20.64
C ASN A 313 16.44 -9.00 20.96
N VAL A 314 15.63 -8.13 20.33
CA VAL A 314 15.60 -6.66 20.61
C VAL A 314 14.64 -6.44 21.76
N ASP A 315 13.59 -7.23 21.92
CA ASP A 315 12.84 -7.24 23.18
C ASP A 315 13.74 -7.61 24.37
N GLY A 316 14.78 -8.41 24.14
CA GLY A 316 15.93 -8.51 25.05
C GLY A 316 16.76 -7.23 25.08
N MET A 317 17.40 -6.85 23.98
CA MET A 317 18.41 -5.77 23.94
C MET A 317 17.88 -4.36 24.24
N ARG A 318 16.61 -4.02 23.99
CA ARG A 318 16.03 -2.72 24.36
C ARG A 318 15.74 -2.61 25.85
N VAL A 319 15.39 -3.71 26.51
CA VAL A 319 15.25 -3.77 27.96
C VAL A 319 16.64 -3.83 28.63
N HIS A 320 17.63 -4.48 27.99
CA HIS A 320 18.99 -4.60 28.52
C HIS A 320 19.91 -3.39 28.24
N ASN A 321 19.79 -2.66 27.12
CA ASN A 321 20.74 -1.60 26.73
C ASN A 321 20.38 -0.18 27.22
N GLU A 322 19.46 -0.03 28.17
CA GLU A 322 19.32 1.26 28.87
C GLU A 322 20.62 1.56 29.64
N THR A 323 21.26 2.69 29.35
CA THR A 323 22.43 3.13 30.14
C THR A 323 21.96 3.76 31.44
N TRP A 324 22.82 3.83 32.46
CA TRP A 324 22.49 4.51 33.72
C TRP A 324 22.02 5.95 33.49
N ALA A 325 22.69 6.67 32.59
CA ALA A 325 22.31 8.02 32.17
C ALA A 325 20.91 8.06 31.52
N GLN A 326 20.54 7.04 30.72
CA GLN A 326 19.20 6.93 30.14
C GLN A 326 18.14 6.63 31.21
N GLN A 327 18.43 5.79 32.20
CA GLN A 327 17.50 5.51 33.30
C GLN A 327 17.20 6.76 34.14
N PHE A 328 18.23 7.54 34.49
CA PHE A 328 18.02 8.83 35.17
C PHE A 328 17.26 9.83 34.30
N LYS A 329 17.57 9.90 32.99
CA LYS A 329 16.84 10.76 32.05
C LYS A 329 15.37 10.36 31.93
N ASP A 330 15.05 9.09 31.83
CA ASP A 330 13.67 8.59 31.73
C ASP A 330 12.92 8.68 33.07
N ALA A 331 13.64 8.64 34.20
CA ALA A 331 13.09 8.92 35.53
C ALA A 331 12.73 10.41 35.73
N MET A 332 13.54 11.33 35.19
CA MET A 332 13.35 12.78 35.32
C MET A 332 12.32 13.38 34.35
N ASN A 333 11.97 12.68 33.26
CA ASN A 333 11.06 13.20 32.24
C ASN A 333 9.70 12.46 32.21
N VAL A 334 8.62 13.22 32.06
CA VAL A 334 7.27 12.66 31.86
C VAL A 334 7.27 11.82 30.57
N ASN A 335 6.71 10.61 30.63
CA ASN A 335 6.69 9.66 29.52
C ASN A 335 8.09 9.40 28.89
N GLY A 336 9.18 9.53 29.67
CA GLY A 336 10.55 9.38 29.17
C GLY A 336 10.99 10.42 28.14
N GLY A 337 10.36 11.59 28.12
CA GLY A 337 10.68 12.69 27.20
C GLY A 337 9.78 12.77 25.96
N ASP A 338 8.84 11.84 25.77
CA ASP A 338 7.78 11.94 24.75
C ASP A 338 6.62 12.80 25.28
N ILE A 339 6.78 14.12 25.12
CA ILE A 339 5.82 15.15 25.55
C ILE A 339 4.56 15.14 24.65
N GLU A 340 4.71 14.83 23.36
CA GLU A 340 3.61 14.84 22.38
C GLU A 340 2.61 13.68 22.59
N GLY A 341 3.09 12.52 23.06
CA GLY A 341 2.27 11.36 23.44
C GLY A 341 1.78 11.33 24.90
N ALA A 342 2.05 12.38 25.71
CA ALA A 342 1.74 12.40 27.13
C ALA A 342 0.29 12.84 27.43
N THR A 343 -0.42 12.06 28.26
CA THR A 343 -1.77 12.39 28.75
C THR A 343 -1.71 13.05 30.13
N LEU A 344 -2.77 13.77 30.53
CA LEU A 344 -2.88 14.37 31.87
C LEU A 344 -2.64 13.36 33.01
N ILE A 345 -3.08 12.12 32.83
CA ILE A 345 -2.87 11.03 33.79
C ILE A 345 -1.37 10.68 33.89
N ASP A 346 -0.64 10.67 32.78
CA ASP A 346 0.81 10.39 32.79
C ASP A 346 1.59 11.45 33.57
N TYR A 347 1.19 12.74 33.50
CA TYR A 347 1.78 13.81 34.33
C TYR A 347 1.51 13.60 35.82
N ILE A 348 0.27 13.26 36.19
CA ILE A 348 -0.12 13.01 37.60
C ILE A 348 0.63 11.78 38.15
N MET A 349 0.64 10.66 37.40
CA MET A 349 1.35 9.45 37.81
C MET A 349 2.86 9.66 37.86
N HIS A 350 3.44 10.42 36.93
CA HIS A 350 4.85 10.78 36.98
C HIS A 350 5.18 11.57 38.24
N PHE A 351 4.38 12.59 38.59
CA PHE A 351 4.59 13.40 39.80
C PHE A 351 4.53 12.55 41.08
N MET A 352 3.50 11.71 41.24
CA MET A 352 3.34 10.85 42.43
C MET A 352 4.44 9.79 42.56
N THR A 353 5.01 9.32 41.44
CA THR A 353 6.02 8.24 41.44
C THR A 353 7.46 8.73 41.28
N PHE A 354 7.68 10.03 41.06
CA PHE A 354 8.99 10.65 40.78
C PHE A 354 10.08 10.26 41.78
N GLY A 355 9.81 10.36 43.09
CA GLY A 355 10.77 9.98 44.13
C GLY A 355 11.19 8.52 44.05
N PHE A 356 10.22 7.62 43.83
CA PHE A 356 10.50 6.19 43.63
C PHE A 356 11.26 5.92 42.33
N LYS A 357 10.94 6.61 41.23
CA LYS A 357 11.69 6.48 39.96
C LYS A 357 13.17 6.83 40.13
N ILE A 358 13.48 7.89 40.86
CA ILE A 358 14.87 8.27 41.16
C ILE A 358 15.56 7.21 42.02
N ILE A 359 14.90 6.71 43.07
CA ILE A 359 15.43 5.63 43.92
C ILE A 359 15.72 4.36 43.09
N PHE A 360 14.80 3.96 42.21
CA PHE A 360 14.98 2.77 41.37
C PHE A 360 15.95 2.99 40.19
N ALA A 361 16.26 4.23 39.79
CA ALA A 361 17.32 4.53 38.82
C ALA A 361 18.74 4.28 39.36
N PHE A 362 18.91 4.06 40.68
CA PHE A 362 20.18 3.59 41.25
C PHE A 362 20.40 2.07 41.11
N VAL A 363 19.40 1.30 40.67
CA VAL A 363 19.60 -0.12 40.33
C VAL A 363 20.49 -0.20 39.08
N PRO A 364 21.52 -1.07 39.02
CA PRO A 364 22.34 -1.22 37.82
C PRO A 364 21.48 -1.61 36.61
N PRO A 365 21.72 -1.05 35.43
CA PRO A 365 20.94 -1.42 34.26
C PRO A 365 21.07 -2.91 33.91
N PRO A 366 20.01 -3.54 33.35
CA PRO A 366 19.98 -4.99 33.14
C PRO A 366 21.05 -5.53 32.17
N GLY A 367 21.67 -4.69 31.34
CA GLY A 367 22.80 -5.08 30.47
C GLY A 367 24.15 -5.17 31.18
N VAL A 368 24.29 -4.63 32.39
CA VAL A 368 25.56 -4.66 33.13
C VAL A 368 25.78 -6.06 33.72
N GLY A 369 26.94 -6.67 33.44
CA GLY A 369 27.35 -7.94 34.06
C GLY A 369 26.41 -9.13 33.80
N GLY A 370 25.72 -9.14 32.65
CA GLY A 370 24.74 -10.19 32.32
C GLY A 370 23.48 -10.17 33.20
N GLY A 371 23.14 -9.02 33.79
CA GLY A 371 21.93 -8.83 34.58
C GLY A 371 22.02 -9.28 36.05
N TRP A 372 23.03 -10.06 36.43
CA TRP A 372 23.23 -10.48 37.83
C TRP A 372 23.34 -9.33 38.85
N PRO A 373 24.07 -8.22 38.57
CA PRO A 373 24.10 -7.07 39.48
C PRO A 373 22.71 -6.43 39.66
N CYS A 374 21.95 -6.29 38.57
CA CYS A 374 20.57 -5.81 38.59
C CYS A 374 19.68 -6.74 39.45
N PHE A 375 19.79 -8.06 39.26
CA PHE A 375 19.01 -9.05 39.99
C PHE A 375 19.25 -8.99 41.52
N PHE A 376 20.51 -9.07 41.97
CA PHE A 376 20.78 -9.07 43.41
C PHE A 376 20.49 -7.71 44.08
N ILE A 377 20.79 -6.58 43.42
CA ILE A 377 20.51 -5.26 43.99
C ILE A 377 19.01 -4.96 44.00
N SER A 378 18.26 -5.33 42.97
CA SER A 378 16.80 -5.21 42.99
C SER A 378 16.15 -6.11 44.04
N LEU A 379 16.61 -7.36 44.21
CA LEU A 379 16.14 -8.24 45.29
C LEU A 379 16.39 -7.64 46.69
N GLY A 380 17.58 -7.05 46.90
CA GLY A 380 17.92 -6.34 48.14
C GLY A 380 17.03 -5.12 48.39
N MET A 381 16.80 -4.28 47.36
CA MET A 381 15.92 -3.10 47.49
C MET A 381 14.46 -3.48 47.69
N ILE A 382 13.97 -4.54 47.04
CA ILE A 382 12.63 -5.09 47.29
C ILE A 382 12.53 -5.57 48.75
N GLY A 383 13.53 -6.31 49.25
CA GLY A 383 13.60 -6.72 50.66
C GLY A 383 13.50 -5.53 51.61
N ILE A 384 14.33 -4.50 51.43
CA ILE A 384 14.31 -3.27 52.25
C ILE A 384 12.94 -2.56 52.16
N LEU A 385 12.39 -2.40 50.95
CA LEU A 385 11.10 -1.72 50.77
C LEU A 385 9.95 -2.53 51.40
N THR A 386 9.94 -3.85 51.26
CA THR A 386 8.92 -4.71 51.89
C THR A 386 9.00 -4.71 53.41
N ALA A 387 10.20 -4.59 53.99
CA ALA A 387 10.36 -4.37 55.44
C ALA A 387 9.77 -3.02 55.87
N ILE A 388 10.14 -1.91 55.20
CA ILE A 388 9.62 -0.57 55.49
C ILE A 388 8.10 -0.51 55.34
N VAL A 389 7.55 -1.03 54.25
CA VAL A 389 6.09 -1.05 54.01
C VAL A 389 5.38 -1.99 54.99
N GLY A 390 6.00 -3.11 55.37
CA GLY A 390 5.50 -4.03 56.40
C GLY A 390 5.40 -3.37 57.76
N ASP A 391 6.45 -2.66 58.19
CA ASP A 391 6.48 -1.92 59.46
C ASP A 391 5.44 -0.78 59.46
N LEU A 392 5.35 -0.01 58.37
CA LEU A 392 4.33 1.03 58.22
C LEU A 392 2.91 0.46 58.23
N ALA A 393 2.66 -0.67 57.56
CA ALA A 393 1.37 -1.36 57.56
C ALA A 393 1.03 -1.98 58.94
N SER A 394 2.03 -2.38 59.71
CA SER A 394 1.88 -2.85 61.09
C SER A 394 1.52 -1.68 62.02
N ILE A 395 2.24 -0.56 61.96
CA ILE A 395 1.97 0.66 62.74
C ILE A 395 0.58 1.21 62.41
N PHE A 396 0.22 1.29 61.13
CA PHE A 396 -1.12 1.67 60.68
C PHE A 396 -2.19 0.69 61.19
N GLY A 397 -1.93 -0.61 61.13
CA GLY A 397 -2.82 -1.64 61.68
C GLY A 397 -3.07 -1.45 63.17
N CYS A 398 -2.02 -1.22 63.96
CA CYS A 398 -2.13 -0.89 65.38
C CYS A 398 -2.92 0.40 65.65
N LEU A 399 -2.78 1.43 64.81
CA LEU A 399 -3.48 2.71 64.96
C LEU A 399 -4.98 2.62 64.61
N VAL A 400 -5.34 1.80 63.63
CA VAL A 400 -6.73 1.63 63.14
C VAL A 400 -7.44 0.42 63.78
N GLY A 401 -6.73 -0.41 64.55
CA GLY A 401 -7.27 -1.62 65.17
C GLY A 401 -7.42 -2.81 64.21
N LEU A 402 -6.73 -2.79 63.06
CA LEU A 402 -6.74 -3.87 62.08
C LEU A 402 -5.73 -4.95 62.44
N LYS A 403 -6.10 -6.22 62.25
CA LYS A 403 -5.18 -7.36 62.43
C LYS A 403 -4.00 -7.24 61.45
N PRO A 404 -2.75 -7.58 61.85
CA PRO A 404 -1.59 -7.51 60.95
C PRO A 404 -1.72 -8.33 59.66
N SER A 405 -2.49 -9.43 59.68
CA SER A 405 -2.80 -10.19 58.48
C SER A 405 -3.65 -9.41 57.47
N ILE A 406 -4.59 -8.58 57.94
CA ILE A 406 -5.42 -7.73 57.09
C ILE A 406 -4.56 -6.64 56.46
N THR A 407 -3.74 -5.92 57.24
CA THR A 407 -2.91 -4.85 56.68
C THR A 407 -1.82 -5.38 55.75
N ALA A 408 -1.24 -6.55 56.02
CA ALA A 408 -0.32 -7.21 55.10
C ALA A 408 -1.00 -7.56 53.75
N ILE A 409 -2.20 -8.13 53.76
CA ILE A 409 -2.93 -8.47 52.53
C ILE A 409 -3.33 -7.19 51.76
N THR A 410 -3.93 -6.21 52.45
CA THR A 410 -4.49 -5.01 51.80
C THR A 410 -3.41 -4.06 51.27
N PHE A 411 -2.27 -3.89 51.95
CA PHE A 411 -1.23 -2.95 51.52
C PHE A 411 -0.05 -3.61 50.79
N VAL A 412 0.41 -4.78 51.22
CA VAL A 412 1.59 -5.43 50.63
C VAL A 412 1.21 -6.31 49.43
N ALA A 413 0.23 -7.20 49.58
CA ALA A 413 -0.15 -8.13 48.50
C ALA A 413 -0.88 -7.44 47.33
N LEU A 414 -1.62 -6.36 47.59
CA LEU A 414 -2.25 -5.55 46.55
C LEU A 414 -1.19 -4.85 45.65
N GLY A 415 -0.09 -4.36 46.25
CA GLY A 415 1.00 -3.71 45.52
C GLY A 415 1.74 -4.64 44.55
N THR A 416 1.85 -5.94 44.85
CA THR A 416 2.45 -6.94 43.96
C THR A 416 1.46 -7.49 42.93
N SER A 417 0.16 -7.57 43.26
CA SER A 417 -0.87 -8.19 42.39
C SER A 417 -1.42 -7.24 41.31
N LEU A 418 -1.46 -5.92 41.56
CA LEU A 418 -1.93 -4.95 40.59
C LEU A 418 -1.10 -4.91 39.28
N PRO A 419 0.25 -4.86 39.31
CA PRO A 419 1.07 -4.91 38.09
C PRO A 419 0.75 -6.12 37.20
N ASP A 420 0.55 -7.28 37.81
CA ASP A 420 0.29 -8.52 37.08
C ASP A 420 -1.13 -8.55 36.50
N THR A 421 -2.08 -7.94 37.19
CA THR A 421 -3.45 -7.72 36.70
C THR A 421 -3.45 -6.82 35.47
N PHE A 422 -2.72 -5.69 35.50
CA PHE A 422 -2.62 -4.79 34.35
C PHE A 422 -1.78 -5.37 33.19
N ALA A 423 -0.73 -6.14 33.47
CA ALA A 423 0.05 -6.86 32.47
C ALA A 423 -0.79 -7.93 31.75
N SER A 424 -1.59 -8.69 32.50
CA SER A 424 -2.49 -9.71 31.96
C SER A 424 -3.62 -9.09 31.14
N LYS A 425 -4.18 -7.97 31.59
CA LYS A 425 -5.12 -7.16 30.80
C LYS A 425 -4.48 -6.64 29.51
N ALA A 426 -3.24 -6.16 29.55
CA ALA A 426 -2.54 -5.64 28.37
C ALA A 426 -2.30 -6.75 27.33
N ALA A 427 -1.87 -7.94 27.77
CA ALA A 427 -1.75 -9.11 26.91
C ALA A 427 -3.10 -9.53 26.31
N ALA A 428 -4.17 -9.58 27.12
CA ALA A 428 -5.51 -9.95 26.65
C ALA A 428 -6.17 -8.94 25.68
N VAL A 429 -5.68 -7.69 25.64
CA VAL A 429 -6.14 -6.67 24.67
C VAL A 429 -5.22 -6.61 23.44
N GLY A 430 -3.93 -6.87 23.61
CA GLY A 430 -2.93 -6.80 22.54
C GLY A 430 -2.76 -8.09 21.72
N GLU A 431 -3.29 -9.23 22.18
CA GLU A 431 -3.13 -10.52 21.50
C GLU A 431 -4.47 -11.16 21.12
N LYS A 432 -4.50 -11.78 19.93
CA LYS A 432 -5.67 -12.48 19.38
C LYS A 432 -6.17 -13.65 20.24
N HIS A 433 -5.27 -14.31 20.98
CA HIS A 433 -5.54 -15.52 21.76
C HIS A 433 -5.39 -15.34 23.27
N ALA A 434 -4.84 -14.20 23.73
CA ALA A 434 -4.62 -13.86 25.15
C ALA A 434 -3.77 -14.87 25.96
N ASP A 435 -3.06 -15.81 25.34
CA ASP A 435 -2.30 -16.87 26.01
C ASP A 435 -1.24 -16.33 26.98
N ASN A 436 -0.62 -15.19 26.67
CA ASN A 436 0.36 -14.57 27.56
C ASN A 436 -0.26 -13.97 28.84
N ALA A 437 -1.57 -13.72 28.88
CA ALA A 437 -2.28 -13.35 30.11
C ALA A 437 -2.33 -14.53 31.11
N ILE A 438 -2.57 -15.75 30.62
CA ILE A 438 -2.58 -16.97 31.45
C ILE A 438 -1.19 -17.21 32.04
N GLY A 439 -0.14 -17.07 31.22
CA GLY A 439 1.26 -17.24 31.63
C GLY A 439 1.70 -16.25 32.73
N ASN A 440 1.23 -15.00 32.67
CA ASN A 440 1.53 -13.99 33.69
C ASN A 440 0.89 -14.33 35.05
N ILE A 441 -0.38 -14.71 35.05
CA ILE A 441 -1.13 -15.07 36.28
C ILE A 441 -0.56 -16.35 36.90
N THR A 442 -0.40 -17.41 36.11
CA THR A 442 0.09 -18.71 36.60
C THR A 442 1.53 -18.63 37.09
N GLY A 443 2.42 -17.92 36.37
CA GLY A 443 3.80 -17.72 36.79
C GLY A 443 3.92 -16.92 38.09
N SER A 444 3.23 -15.79 38.19
CA SER A 444 3.28 -14.94 39.40
C SER A 444 2.66 -15.64 40.61
N ASN A 445 1.47 -16.23 40.48
CA ASN A 445 0.83 -16.95 41.60
C ASN A 445 1.67 -18.14 42.07
N SER A 446 2.29 -18.89 41.17
CA SER A 446 3.18 -20.01 41.53
C SER A 446 4.38 -19.51 42.34
N VAL A 447 5.00 -18.41 41.93
CA VAL A 447 6.13 -17.79 42.65
C VAL A 447 5.68 -17.24 44.02
N ASN A 448 4.57 -16.51 44.07
CA ASN A 448 4.05 -15.91 45.30
C ASN A 448 3.65 -16.97 46.35
N VAL A 449 3.04 -18.07 45.93
CA VAL A 449 2.69 -19.18 46.85
C VAL A 449 3.93 -19.99 47.24
N PHE A 450 4.76 -20.38 46.26
CA PHE A 450 5.91 -21.26 46.53
C PHE A 450 7.04 -20.55 47.29
N LEU A 451 7.49 -19.37 46.84
CA LEU A 451 8.54 -18.60 47.53
C LEU A 451 8.01 -17.75 48.69
N GLY A 452 6.77 -17.26 48.62
CA GLY A 452 6.20 -16.38 49.65
C GLY A 452 5.58 -17.11 50.85
N LEU A 453 5.09 -18.34 50.68
CA LEU A 453 4.52 -19.14 51.77
C LEU A 453 5.26 -20.48 51.94
N GLY A 454 5.45 -21.24 50.86
CA GLY A 454 6.04 -22.57 50.91
C GLY A 454 7.46 -22.61 51.45
N LEU A 455 8.34 -21.75 50.93
CA LEU A 455 9.75 -21.70 51.35
C LEU A 455 9.92 -21.20 52.81
N PRO A 456 9.24 -20.13 53.28
CA PRO A 456 9.22 -19.77 54.70
C PRO A 456 8.70 -20.88 55.62
N TRP A 457 7.62 -21.59 55.24
CA TRP A 457 7.11 -22.71 56.03
C TRP A 457 8.09 -23.88 56.08
N LEU A 458 8.76 -24.18 54.96
CA LEU A 458 9.81 -25.20 54.90
C LEU A 458 11.01 -24.84 55.80
N MET A 459 11.49 -23.59 55.72
CA MET A 459 12.59 -23.11 56.57
C MET A 459 12.21 -23.13 58.05
N ALA A 460 10.99 -22.69 58.41
CA ALA A 460 10.49 -22.74 59.78
C ALA A 460 10.37 -24.18 60.29
N ALA A 461 9.81 -25.09 59.48
CA ALA A 461 9.68 -26.50 59.85
C ALA A 461 11.06 -27.18 60.05
N ILE A 462 12.04 -26.88 59.20
CA ILE A 462 13.42 -27.35 59.37
C ILE A 462 14.03 -26.77 60.65
N TYR A 463 13.93 -25.45 60.86
CA TYR A 463 14.46 -24.77 62.04
C TYR A 463 13.90 -25.34 63.34
N HIS A 464 12.57 -25.45 63.46
CA HIS A 464 11.94 -26.04 64.65
C HIS A 464 12.34 -27.50 64.85
N LYS A 465 12.45 -28.30 63.78
CA LYS A 465 12.96 -29.68 63.86
C LYS A 465 14.42 -29.76 64.33
N THR A 466 15.27 -28.80 63.97
CA THR A 466 16.66 -28.73 64.47
C THR A 466 16.79 -28.25 65.92
N GLN A 467 15.70 -27.72 66.50
CA GLN A 467 15.62 -27.26 67.89
C GLN A 467 14.77 -28.21 68.77
N ASP A 468 14.53 -29.45 68.30
CA ASP A 468 13.64 -30.45 68.92
C ASP A 468 12.22 -29.95 69.26
N GLY A 469 11.74 -28.93 68.53
CA GLY A 469 10.44 -28.31 68.71
C GLY A 469 9.39 -28.75 67.68
N GLN A 470 8.11 -28.63 68.04
CA GLN A 470 6.99 -28.83 67.12
C GLN A 470 6.55 -27.51 66.47
N PHE A 471 6.50 -27.47 65.14
CA PHE A 471 5.98 -26.33 64.38
C PHE A 471 4.46 -26.48 64.14
N ASN A 472 3.66 -25.95 65.06
CA ASN A 472 2.20 -26.02 64.98
C ASN A 472 1.62 -24.77 64.28
N VAL A 473 1.07 -24.95 63.08
CA VAL A 473 0.34 -23.90 62.36
C VAL A 473 -1.16 -24.03 62.67
N PRO A 474 -1.80 -23.05 63.34
CA PRO A 474 -3.23 -23.10 63.60
C PRO A 474 -4.01 -22.93 62.30
N ALA A 475 -4.93 -23.86 62.00
CA ALA A 475 -5.68 -23.87 60.74
C ALA A 475 -6.62 -22.66 60.55
N GLY A 476 -7.01 -21.99 61.65
CA GLY A 476 -7.89 -20.81 61.61
C GLY A 476 -9.21 -21.04 60.86
N ASP A 477 -9.74 -19.98 60.26
CA ASP A 477 -10.97 -20.01 59.46
C ASP A 477 -10.74 -20.48 58.01
N LEU A 478 -9.65 -21.20 57.71
CA LEU A 478 -9.24 -21.56 56.35
C LEU A 478 -10.35 -22.28 55.57
N SER A 479 -11.10 -23.17 56.22
CA SER A 479 -12.23 -23.87 55.59
C SER A 479 -13.35 -22.92 55.17
N VAL A 480 -13.68 -21.92 56.00
CA VAL A 480 -14.68 -20.88 55.69
C VAL A 480 -14.17 -19.99 54.56
N SER A 481 -12.91 -19.55 54.62
CA SER A 481 -12.29 -18.70 53.60
C SER A 481 -12.23 -19.40 52.24
N VAL A 482 -11.80 -20.66 52.19
CA VAL A 482 -11.76 -21.47 50.95
C VAL A 482 -13.17 -21.71 50.40
N THR A 483 -14.15 -22.00 51.26
CA THR A 483 -15.54 -22.21 50.84
C THR A 483 -16.13 -20.93 50.23
N LEU A 484 -15.98 -19.79 50.91
CA LEU A 484 -16.46 -18.49 50.42
C LEU A 484 -15.78 -18.09 49.11
N TYR A 485 -14.45 -18.22 49.03
CA TYR A 485 -13.69 -17.96 47.82
C TYR A 485 -14.15 -18.84 46.65
N THR A 486 -14.39 -20.13 46.89
CA THR A 486 -14.87 -21.07 45.87
C THR A 486 -16.25 -20.67 45.34
N ILE A 487 -17.17 -20.23 46.21
CA ILE A 487 -18.49 -19.74 45.82
C ILE A 487 -18.36 -18.47 44.96
N CYS A 488 -17.59 -17.48 45.40
CA CYS A 488 -17.36 -16.24 44.63
C CYS A 488 -16.68 -16.51 43.28
N ALA A 489 -15.70 -17.43 43.23
CA ALA A 489 -15.03 -17.83 42.00
C ALA A 489 -15.99 -18.51 41.01
N VAL A 490 -16.86 -19.41 41.48
CA VAL A 490 -17.90 -20.04 40.65
C VAL A 490 -18.88 -19.00 40.09
N LEU A 491 -19.32 -18.03 40.91
CA LEU A 491 -20.19 -16.93 40.46
C LEU A 491 -19.50 -16.04 39.41
N ALA A 492 -18.21 -15.75 39.58
CA ALA A 492 -17.43 -14.99 38.62
C ALA A 492 -17.27 -15.73 37.27
N VAL A 493 -16.98 -17.05 37.30
CA VAL A 493 -16.90 -17.88 36.09
C VAL A 493 -18.26 -18.00 35.39
N LEU A 494 -19.36 -18.18 36.15
CA LEU A 494 -20.71 -18.20 35.61
C LEU A 494 -21.06 -16.88 34.91
N LEU A 495 -20.68 -15.73 35.47
CA LEU A 495 -20.87 -14.43 34.80
C LEU A 495 -20.13 -14.36 33.45
N LEU A 496 -18.88 -14.83 33.38
CA LEU A 496 -18.10 -14.83 32.14
C LEU A 496 -18.74 -15.75 31.08
N LEU A 497 -19.22 -16.92 31.48
CA LEU A 497 -19.97 -17.83 30.60
C LEU A 497 -21.29 -17.20 30.11
N VAL A 498 -22.05 -16.55 30.99
CA VAL A 498 -23.30 -15.85 30.62
C VAL A 498 -23.03 -14.73 29.62
N ARG A 499 -21.93 -13.96 29.80
CA ARG A 499 -21.50 -12.91 28.86
C ARG A 499 -21.09 -13.44 27.49
N ARG A 500 -20.55 -14.67 27.42
CA ARG A 500 -20.19 -15.35 26.15
C ARG A 500 -21.41 -15.65 25.28
N PHE A 501 -22.54 -16.01 25.90
CA PHE A 501 -23.73 -16.48 25.18
C PHE A 501 -24.86 -15.44 25.03
N LEU A 502 -24.89 -14.38 25.83
CA LEU A 502 -25.92 -13.34 25.75
C LEU A 502 -25.49 -12.15 24.87
N GLY A 503 -26.25 -11.93 23.79
CA GLY A 503 -26.05 -10.82 22.85
C GLY A 503 -26.08 -9.42 23.47
N ILE A 504 -26.75 -9.24 24.63
CA ILE A 504 -26.75 -7.99 25.42
C ILE A 504 -25.32 -7.57 25.84
N PHE A 505 -24.42 -8.54 26.04
CA PHE A 505 -23.02 -8.32 26.38
C PHE A 505 -22.09 -8.36 25.15
N GLY A 506 -22.64 -8.45 23.94
CA GLY A 506 -21.88 -8.53 22.68
C GLY A 506 -21.14 -9.85 22.47
N ASN A 507 -21.60 -10.94 23.11
CA ASN A 507 -21.00 -12.29 23.06
C ASN A 507 -19.49 -12.30 23.45
N ALA A 508 -19.08 -11.39 24.33
CA ALA A 508 -17.68 -11.15 24.69
C ALA A 508 -17.41 -11.42 26.18
N GLU A 509 -16.57 -12.42 26.45
CA GLU A 509 -16.11 -12.77 27.80
C GLU A 509 -15.41 -11.57 28.46
N LEU A 510 -14.49 -10.92 27.72
CA LEU A 510 -13.78 -9.70 28.13
C LEU A 510 -14.20 -8.51 27.23
N GLY A 511 -14.44 -7.35 27.84
CA GLY A 511 -14.83 -6.13 27.12
C GLY A 511 -16.33 -6.02 26.83
N GLY A 512 -16.71 -5.94 25.55
CA GLY A 512 -18.10 -5.77 25.12
C GLY A 512 -18.65 -4.34 25.24
N PRO A 513 -19.98 -4.15 24.99
CA PRO A 513 -20.64 -2.84 25.05
C PRO A 513 -20.50 -2.16 26.42
N ASN A 514 -20.38 -0.82 26.42
CA ASN A 514 -20.07 -0.03 27.62
C ASN A 514 -20.97 -0.37 28.83
N LEU A 515 -22.29 -0.45 28.63
CA LEU A 515 -23.24 -0.73 29.71
C LEU A 515 -23.01 -2.12 30.35
N GLY A 516 -22.96 -3.17 29.53
CA GLY A 516 -22.74 -4.54 30.00
C GLY A 516 -21.36 -4.73 30.64
N LYS A 517 -20.33 -4.05 30.11
CA LYS A 517 -18.98 -4.01 30.70
C LYS A 517 -19.00 -3.45 32.13
N TYR A 518 -19.62 -2.29 32.36
CA TYR A 518 -19.64 -1.67 33.69
C TYR A 518 -20.49 -2.46 34.70
N ILE A 519 -21.67 -2.97 34.30
CA ILE A 519 -22.51 -3.81 35.16
C ILE A 519 -21.73 -5.04 35.67
N SER A 520 -21.06 -5.75 34.76
CA SER A 520 -20.23 -6.91 35.13
C SER A 520 -19.04 -6.54 36.02
N ALA A 521 -18.38 -5.40 35.75
CA ALA A 521 -17.26 -4.94 36.57
C ALA A 521 -17.71 -4.60 38.00
N THR A 522 -18.84 -3.92 38.16
CA THR A 522 -19.42 -3.62 39.48
C THR A 522 -19.80 -4.90 40.23
N PHE A 523 -20.38 -5.91 39.57
CA PHE A 523 -20.68 -7.20 40.20
C PHE A 523 -19.41 -7.92 40.68
N LEU A 524 -18.36 -7.98 39.84
CA LEU A 524 -17.08 -8.58 40.22
C LEU A 524 -16.39 -7.82 41.36
N LEU A 525 -16.55 -6.49 41.44
CA LEU A 525 -16.08 -5.65 42.56
C LEU A 525 -16.91 -5.80 43.85
N ILE A 526 -18.11 -6.39 43.79
CA ILE A 526 -18.96 -6.69 44.96
C ILE A 526 -18.68 -8.12 45.48
N LEU A 527 -18.20 -9.02 44.62
CA LEU A 527 -17.73 -10.36 45.01
C LEU A 527 -16.35 -10.37 45.67
N TRP A 528 -15.60 -9.27 45.58
CA TRP A 528 -14.27 -9.06 46.15
C TRP A 528 -14.34 -8.20 47.41
#